data_AF-A0A933HXP2-F1
#
_entry.id   AF-A0A933HXP2-F1
#
_cell.length_a   1.000
_cell.length_b   1.000
_cell.length_c   1.000
_cell.angle_alpha   90.00
_cell.angle_beta   90.00
_cell.angle_gamma   90.00
#
_symmetry.space_group_name_H-M   'P 1'
#
loop_
_entity.id
_entity.type
_entity.pdbx_description
1 polymer ?
#
loop_
_entity_poly.entity_id
_entity_poly.type
_entity_poly.pdbx_seq_one_letter_code
_entity_poly.pdbx_strand_id
1 'polypeptide(L)'
;MLRHGVPITMAGLLAVIAVMGFWRVHVLSGRDIGVLTGQVDDKVADWEARRVPASQRAITFVLSDARSGQDPFVEPPDPTQWQRTMEWLGHSVFAGKPAETSLTVFAESFQGEQSAVTWVHDGFSKVSEEGMEKEISKAIVKAHDAGAEINIAAQDASGVTVLKALKKLEGVERGGVKVGANKVILAGTSWPKLKTIPSLSAYDFSKPGNIIELANIWVPREEFISKTALLHVRYQDGTEKETAVADLWSEFRTEGGMIEKLCRLVRQFATMIASMRQVISKQEQALKEIAAKEAAEHAARIAEEARKARRGKRSRPDVAGFEFQVEREVLTLQRELLDGRYEPGPSRVFEVCESKKRLISAVPYRDRVVHHAICNVIEPVFERGFIHDSYANRKGKGTHKALARLTHFCRGADYALKCDVVKYFESVDREILLGLLGRRIADASTLGLLSKIIGLEQGRPSGRGIPIGNLTSQLFANIYLDEFDHFVKERLGVRRYLRYVDDFVLLHDDKARLHEARAAMEAHLATLGLKLHPGKTQVFPVARGVPFLGFRVFRTHRLIRKTSFFHFRRKLRRNIAQWRAGLLAAGRFKACAAGWVAHASWGDTWGLRRNLLAEIRPG
;
A
#
# COMPACT_ATOMS: atom_id res chain seq x y z
N MET A 1 -28.28 -37.75 -14.14
CA MET A 1 -28.76 -38.63 -13.05
C MET A 1 -30.28 -38.61 -12.89
N LEU A 2 -30.91 -37.44 -12.76
CA LEU A 2 -32.37 -37.29 -12.52
C LEU A 2 -33.31 -37.75 -13.64
N ARG A 3 -32.86 -37.86 -14.90
CA ARG A 3 -33.67 -38.39 -16.02
C ARG A 3 -33.77 -39.92 -16.08
N HIS A 4 -32.99 -40.64 -15.28
CA HIS A 4 -32.86 -42.11 -15.37
C HIS A 4 -33.19 -42.85 -14.06
N GLY A 5 -33.86 -42.20 -13.10
CA GLY A 5 -34.40 -42.88 -11.91
C GLY A 5 -33.35 -43.46 -10.94
N VAL A 6 -32.12 -42.95 -10.94
CA VAL A 6 -31.07 -43.41 -10.02
C VAL A 6 -31.26 -42.76 -8.64
N PRO A 7 -31.30 -43.51 -7.53
CA PRO A 7 -31.34 -42.94 -6.18
C PRO A 7 -30.10 -42.09 -5.93
N ILE A 8 -30.30 -40.86 -5.44
CA ILE A 8 -29.21 -39.95 -5.13
C ILE A 8 -28.60 -40.38 -3.80
N THR A 9 -27.41 -40.99 -3.84
CA THR A 9 -26.60 -41.26 -2.65
C THR A 9 -26.05 -39.94 -2.08
N MET A 10 -25.64 -39.92 -0.81
CA MET A 10 -25.15 -38.70 -0.15
C MET A 10 -23.89 -38.10 -0.84
N ALA A 11 -23.12 -38.94 -1.54
CA ALA A 11 -22.03 -38.49 -2.42
C ALA A 11 -22.55 -37.73 -3.67
N GLY A 12 -23.69 -38.13 -4.23
CA GLY A 12 -24.41 -37.39 -5.27
C GLY A 12 -24.93 -36.04 -4.75
N LEU A 13 -25.34 -35.96 -3.49
CA LEU A 13 -25.72 -34.71 -2.83
C LEU A 13 -24.50 -33.80 -2.62
N LEU A 14 -23.35 -34.34 -2.21
CA LEU A 14 -22.09 -33.60 -2.07
C LEU A 14 -21.54 -33.11 -3.42
N ALA A 15 -21.68 -33.89 -4.49
CA ALA A 15 -21.35 -33.44 -5.86
C ALA A 15 -22.28 -32.30 -6.31
N VAL A 16 -23.57 -32.38 -5.96
CA VAL A 16 -24.53 -31.30 -6.20
C VAL A 16 -24.19 -30.06 -5.35
N ILE A 17 -23.75 -30.22 -4.10
CA ILE A 17 -23.29 -29.13 -3.23
C ILE A 17 -21.98 -28.50 -3.75
N ALA A 18 -21.04 -29.30 -4.26
CA ALA A 18 -19.81 -28.81 -4.88
C ALA A 18 -20.09 -28.05 -6.19
N VAL A 19 -21.10 -28.48 -6.96
CA VAL A 19 -21.59 -27.77 -8.15
C VAL A 19 -22.41 -26.52 -7.76
N MET A 20 -23.07 -26.52 -6.60
CA MET A 20 -23.83 -25.38 -6.08
C MET A 20 -22.95 -24.33 -5.37
N GLY A 21 -21.79 -24.72 -4.85
CA GLY A 21 -20.80 -23.84 -4.25
C GLY A 21 -19.79 -23.34 -5.28
N PHE A 22 -20.07 -22.21 -5.92
CA PHE A 22 -19.11 -21.28 -6.54
C PHE A 22 -18.02 -21.76 -7.54
N TRP A 23 -17.91 -23.04 -7.93
CA TRP A 23 -16.82 -23.53 -8.81
C TRP A 23 -17.32 -24.15 -10.13
N ARG A 24 -16.71 -23.80 -11.28
CA ARG A 24 -16.94 -24.46 -12.57
C ARG A 24 -16.19 -25.80 -12.62
N VAL A 25 -16.75 -26.84 -12.02
CA VAL A 25 -16.16 -28.19 -12.04
C VAL A 25 -16.72 -29.00 -13.21
N HIS A 26 -15.85 -29.54 -14.07
CA HIS A 26 -16.26 -30.48 -15.12
C HIS A 26 -16.38 -31.89 -14.54
N VAL A 27 -17.62 -32.34 -14.31
CA VAL A 27 -17.91 -33.69 -13.80
C VAL A 27 -18.04 -34.67 -14.97
N LEU A 28 -17.12 -35.64 -15.05
CA LEU A 28 -17.11 -36.72 -16.02
C LEU A 28 -17.64 -37.98 -15.32
N SER A 29 -18.90 -38.35 -15.58
CA SER A 29 -19.50 -39.55 -14.99
C SER A 29 -19.33 -40.75 -15.93
N GLY A 30 -18.58 -41.77 -15.50
CA GLY A 30 -18.44 -43.06 -16.18
C GLY A 30 -19.09 -44.18 -15.38
N ARG A 31 -19.86 -45.07 -16.03
CA ARG A 31 -20.38 -46.29 -15.37
C ARG A 31 -19.35 -47.42 -15.32
N ASP A 32 -18.28 -47.34 -16.12
CA ASP A 32 -17.29 -48.40 -16.32
C ASP A 32 -15.88 -47.90 -16.01
N ILE A 33 -15.05 -48.73 -15.39
CA ILE A 33 -13.64 -48.42 -15.10
C ILE A 33 -12.82 -48.40 -16.40
N GLY A 34 -13.25 -49.13 -17.44
CA GLY A 34 -12.57 -49.19 -18.74
C GLY A 34 -12.61 -47.86 -19.53
N VAL A 35 -13.47 -46.92 -19.17
CA VAL A 35 -13.52 -45.59 -19.81
C VAL A 35 -12.74 -44.52 -19.06
N LEU A 36 -12.15 -44.85 -17.90
CA LEU A 36 -11.44 -43.90 -17.04
C LEU A 36 -10.31 -43.17 -17.79
N THR A 37 -9.48 -43.93 -18.52
CA THR A 37 -8.38 -43.38 -19.31
C THR A 37 -8.88 -42.46 -20.44
N GLY A 38 -9.97 -42.84 -21.11
CA GLY A 38 -10.58 -42.03 -22.17
C GLY A 38 -11.22 -40.73 -21.66
N GLN A 39 -11.74 -40.73 -20.44
CA GLN A 39 -12.24 -39.49 -19.81
C GLN A 39 -11.11 -38.52 -19.48
N VAL A 40 -9.93 -39.03 -19.12
CA VAL A 40 -8.73 -38.20 -18.96
C VAL A 40 -8.29 -37.65 -20.33
N ASP A 41 -8.30 -38.46 -21.40
CA ASP A 41 -8.02 -38.00 -22.77
C ASP A 41 -8.89 -36.81 -23.19
N ASP A 42 -10.20 -36.95 -23.07
CA ASP A 42 -11.15 -35.91 -23.45
C ASP A 42 -10.87 -34.61 -22.70
N LYS A 43 -10.48 -34.71 -21.43
CA LYS A 43 -10.16 -33.54 -20.62
C LYS A 43 -8.81 -32.91 -20.96
N VAL A 44 -7.80 -33.72 -21.24
CA VAL A 44 -6.49 -33.23 -21.68
C VAL A 44 -6.63 -32.52 -23.01
N ALA A 45 -7.39 -33.06 -23.95
CA ALA A 45 -7.71 -32.41 -25.21
C ALA A 45 -8.44 -31.07 -25.03
N ASP A 46 -9.39 -30.99 -24.09
CA ASP A 46 -10.07 -29.73 -23.73
C ASP A 46 -9.09 -28.69 -23.16
N TRP A 47 -8.16 -29.10 -22.29
CA TRP A 47 -7.12 -28.22 -21.75
C TRP A 47 -6.14 -27.73 -22.81
N GLU A 48 -5.75 -28.58 -23.74
CA GLU A 48 -4.88 -28.22 -24.87
C GLU A 48 -5.59 -27.24 -25.81
N ALA A 49 -6.85 -27.52 -26.18
CA ALA A 49 -7.66 -26.64 -27.01
C ALA A 49 -7.82 -25.24 -26.39
N ARG A 50 -7.94 -25.16 -25.06
CA ARG A 50 -8.07 -23.91 -24.31
C ARG A 50 -6.75 -23.29 -23.87
N ARG A 51 -5.60 -23.93 -24.16
CA ARG A 51 -4.26 -23.51 -23.74
C ARG A 51 -4.13 -23.30 -22.21
N VAL A 52 -4.72 -24.19 -21.42
CA VAL A 52 -4.67 -24.11 -19.95
C VAL A 52 -3.24 -24.38 -19.44
N PRO A 53 -2.64 -23.49 -18.61
CA PRO A 53 -1.31 -23.71 -18.03
C PRO A 53 -1.27 -24.94 -17.12
N ALA A 54 -0.15 -25.65 -17.07
CA ALA A 54 0.02 -26.85 -16.23
C ALA A 54 -0.25 -26.58 -14.73
N SER A 55 0.14 -25.41 -14.23
CA SER A 55 -0.10 -24.97 -12.84
C SER A 55 -1.59 -24.79 -12.46
N GLN A 56 -2.50 -24.90 -13.42
CA GLN A 56 -3.95 -24.77 -13.22
C GLN A 56 -4.71 -26.04 -13.59
N ARG A 57 -4.03 -27.14 -13.94
CA ARG A 57 -4.65 -28.41 -14.31
C ARG A 57 -4.77 -29.29 -13.08
N ALA A 58 -5.97 -29.78 -12.79
CA ALA A 58 -6.20 -30.74 -11.71
C ALA A 58 -7.25 -31.78 -12.11
N ILE A 59 -7.03 -33.05 -11.74
CA ILE A 59 -7.98 -34.15 -11.89
C ILE A 59 -8.19 -34.84 -10.54
N THR A 60 -9.45 -34.95 -10.14
CA THR A 60 -9.85 -35.74 -8.98
C THR A 60 -10.58 -37.00 -9.44
N PHE A 61 -10.03 -38.17 -9.11
CA PHE A 61 -10.65 -39.46 -9.33
C PHE A 61 -11.51 -39.84 -8.13
N VAL A 62 -12.79 -40.09 -8.33
CA VAL A 62 -13.69 -40.63 -7.31
C VAL A 62 -14.06 -42.06 -7.72
N LEU A 63 -13.66 -43.04 -6.92
CA LEU A 63 -13.78 -44.46 -7.22
C LEU A 63 -14.61 -45.17 -6.13
N SER A 64 -15.65 -45.88 -6.55
CA SER A 64 -16.55 -46.60 -5.64
C SER A 64 -16.93 -47.94 -6.27
N ASP A 65 -16.97 -49.00 -5.45
CA ASP A 65 -17.31 -50.37 -5.88
C ASP A 65 -18.73 -50.73 -5.42
N ALA A 66 -19.68 -50.80 -6.36
CA ALA A 66 -21.08 -51.12 -6.09
C ALA A 66 -21.35 -52.58 -5.62
N ARG A 67 -20.35 -53.47 -5.59
CA ARG A 67 -20.53 -54.89 -5.19
C ARG A 67 -20.98 -55.09 -3.75
N SER A 68 -20.81 -54.11 -2.85
CA SER A 68 -21.22 -54.24 -1.45
C SER A 68 -22.74 -54.16 -1.24
N GLY A 69 -23.51 -53.64 -2.20
CA GLY A 69 -24.96 -53.47 -2.09
C GLY A 69 -25.41 -52.61 -0.89
N GLN A 70 -24.48 -51.98 -0.17
CA GLN A 70 -24.75 -51.15 0.99
C GLN A 70 -24.40 -49.70 0.66
N ASP A 71 -25.37 -48.82 0.88
CA ASP A 71 -25.18 -47.38 0.88
C ASP A 71 -24.10 -47.05 1.95
N PRO A 72 -23.05 -46.26 1.64
CA PRO A 72 -21.92 -45.93 2.53
C PRO A 72 -22.27 -45.24 3.87
N PHE A 73 -23.55 -45.18 4.24
CA PHE A 73 -24.07 -44.60 5.48
C PHE A 73 -25.01 -45.56 6.23
N VAL A 74 -24.97 -46.86 5.90
CA VAL A 74 -25.72 -47.91 6.60
C VAL A 74 -24.75 -48.76 7.42
N GLU A 75 -25.01 -48.85 8.73
CA GLU A 75 -24.17 -49.45 9.78
C GLU A 75 -23.59 -50.83 9.43
N PRO A 76 -22.34 -51.18 9.83
CA PRO A 76 -21.88 -52.55 9.73
C PRO A 76 -22.67 -53.40 10.74
N PRO A 77 -23.00 -54.66 10.42
CA PRO A 77 -23.81 -55.51 11.28
C PRO A 77 -23.16 -55.91 12.62
N ASP A 78 -21.89 -55.55 12.87
CA ASP A 78 -21.15 -55.88 14.09
C ASP A 78 -20.50 -54.63 14.74
N PRO A 79 -21.13 -54.03 15.77
CA PRO A 79 -20.63 -52.86 16.50
C PRO A 79 -19.28 -53.08 17.22
N THR A 80 -18.93 -54.34 17.51
CA THR A 80 -17.73 -54.69 18.29
C THR A 80 -16.43 -54.46 17.51
N GLN A 81 -16.48 -54.47 16.17
CA GLN A 81 -15.32 -54.18 15.31
C GLN A 81 -14.94 -52.70 15.32
N TRP A 82 -15.94 -51.81 15.40
CA TRP A 82 -15.75 -50.36 15.45
C TRP A 82 -15.09 -49.91 16.75
N GLN A 83 -15.59 -50.40 17.90
CA GLN A 83 -15.03 -50.06 19.21
C GLN A 83 -13.55 -50.50 19.36
N ARG A 84 -13.20 -51.71 18.93
CA ARG A 84 -11.80 -52.19 18.99
C ARG A 84 -10.85 -51.40 18.09
N THR A 85 -11.37 -50.86 16.97
CA THR A 85 -10.58 -50.02 16.05
C THR A 85 -10.35 -48.63 16.65
N MET A 86 -11.34 -48.07 17.34
CA MET A 86 -11.23 -46.79 18.04
C MET A 86 -10.34 -46.86 19.29
N GLU A 87 -10.42 -47.93 20.08
CA GLU A 87 -9.54 -48.15 21.25
C GLU A 87 -8.06 -48.23 20.84
N TRP A 88 -7.75 -48.85 19.69
CA TRP A 88 -6.38 -48.94 19.21
C TRP A 88 -5.87 -47.62 18.61
N LEU A 89 -6.69 -46.89 17.83
CA LEU A 89 -6.34 -45.58 17.24
C LEU A 89 -6.11 -44.48 18.30
N GLY A 90 -6.85 -44.54 19.41
CA GLY A 90 -6.67 -43.62 20.54
C GLY A 90 -5.30 -43.72 21.22
N HIS A 91 -4.60 -44.86 21.10
CA HIS A 91 -3.34 -45.11 21.80
C HIS A 91 -2.07 -44.76 20.99
N SER A 92 -2.14 -44.51 19.68
CA SER A 92 -0.90 -44.41 18.87
C SER A 92 -0.84 -43.32 17.81
N VAL A 93 -1.91 -42.57 17.51
CA VAL A 93 -1.84 -41.50 16.46
C VAL A 93 -2.52 -40.17 16.81
N PHE A 94 -3.46 -40.11 17.77
CA PHE A 94 -4.26 -38.89 18.03
C PHE A 94 -4.09 -38.26 19.42
N ALA A 95 -2.86 -38.04 19.86
CA ALA A 95 -2.58 -37.15 20.98
C ALA A 95 -2.60 -35.67 20.54
N GLY A 96 -3.79 -35.16 20.16
CA GLY A 96 -4.00 -33.73 19.96
C GLY A 96 -4.96 -33.36 18.82
N LYS A 97 -6.21 -33.04 19.21
CA LYS A 97 -7.30 -32.42 18.43
C LYS A 97 -8.14 -33.36 17.54
N PRO A 98 -9.36 -33.72 17.99
CA PRO A 98 -10.43 -34.22 17.15
C PRO A 98 -11.50 -33.12 16.90
N ALA A 99 -11.86 -32.82 15.64
CA ALA A 99 -13.25 -32.54 15.20
C ALA A 99 -13.43 -31.82 13.84
N GLU A 100 -12.46 -31.08 13.29
CA GLU A 100 -12.77 -30.11 12.19
C GLU A 100 -12.38 -30.50 10.75
N THR A 101 -11.74 -31.65 10.50
CA THR A 101 -10.97 -31.84 9.25
C THR A 101 -11.59 -32.68 8.12
N SER A 102 -12.82 -33.20 8.20
CA SER A 102 -13.23 -34.23 7.21
C SER A 102 -13.92 -33.72 5.93
N LEU A 103 -14.73 -32.66 5.98
CA LEU A 103 -15.50 -32.18 4.80
C LEU A 103 -14.87 -30.96 4.12
N THR A 104 -14.24 -30.09 4.90
CA THR A 104 -13.55 -28.88 4.44
C THR A 104 -12.38 -29.24 3.54
N VAL A 105 -11.60 -30.26 3.92
CA VAL A 105 -10.45 -30.79 3.19
C VAL A 105 -10.86 -31.47 1.87
N PHE A 106 -12.03 -32.11 1.83
CA PHE A 106 -12.62 -32.67 0.60
C PHE A 106 -13.09 -31.54 -0.34
N ALA A 107 -13.83 -30.55 0.19
CA ALA A 107 -14.31 -29.39 -0.57
C ALA A 107 -13.18 -28.51 -1.14
N GLU A 108 -12.09 -28.33 -0.39
CA GLU A 108 -10.90 -27.59 -0.82
C GLU A 108 -10.18 -28.25 -2.01
N SER A 109 -10.33 -29.57 -2.17
CA SER A 109 -9.70 -30.33 -3.28
C SER A 109 -10.36 -30.04 -4.64
N PHE A 110 -11.48 -29.31 -4.65
CA PHE A 110 -12.24 -28.94 -5.85
C PHE A 110 -12.08 -27.45 -6.23
N GLN A 111 -11.15 -26.72 -5.62
CA GLN A 111 -10.94 -25.29 -5.92
C GLN A 111 -10.35 -25.10 -7.34
N GLY A 112 -10.96 -24.18 -8.11
CA GLY A 112 -10.47 -23.74 -9.43
C GLY A 112 -11.42 -24.03 -10.60
N GLU A 113 -11.51 -23.09 -11.56
CA GLU A 113 -12.40 -23.19 -12.74
C GLU A 113 -11.94 -24.22 -13.80
N GLN A 114 -10.75 -24.80 -13.65
CA GLN A 114 -10.11 -25.65 -14.67
C GLN A 114 -9.94 -27.11 -14.21
N SER A 115 -10.52 -27.46 -13.06
CA SER A 115 -10.43 -28.79 -12.43
C SER A 115 -11.48 -29.76 -13.01
N ALA A 116 -11.12 -31.04 -13.11
CA ALA A 116 -12.00 -32.12 -13.54
C ALA A 116 -12.24 -33.13 -12.42
N VAL A 117 -13.46 -33.66 -12.35
CA VAL A 117 -13.82 -34.74 -11.43
C VAL A 117 -14.31 -35.91 -12.23
N THR A 118 -13.58 -37.03 -12.17
CA THR A 118 -13.95 -38.25 -12.86
C THR A 118 -14.51 -39.23 -11.86
N TRP A 119 -15.76 -39.67 -12.09
CA TRP A 119 -16.46 -40.55 -11.16
C TRP A 119 -16.77 -41.91 -11.79
N VAL A 120 -16.33 -42.97 -11.12
CA VAL A 120 -16.61 -44.37 -11.48
C VAL A 120 -17.26 -45.07 -10.29
N HIS A 121 -18.45 -45.64 -10.52
CA HIS A 121 -19.29 -46.19 -9.45
C HIS A 121 -19.64 -47.69 -9.62
N ASP A 122 -19.78 -48.18 -10.86
CA ASP A 122 -20.32 -49.54 -11.13
C ASP A 122 -19.35 -50.45 -11.93
N GLY A 123 -18.21 -49.89 -12.35
CA GLY A 123 -17.24 -50.58 -13.22
C GLY A 123 -16.34 -51.60 -12.51
N PHE A 124 -16.29 -51.57 -11.18
CA PHE A 124 -15.41 -52.43 -10.39
C PHE A 124 -15.84 -53.91 -10.40
N SER A 125 -17.10 -54.19 -10.76
CA SER A 125 -17.67 -55.54 -10.79
C SER A 125 -17.42 -56.29 -12.11
N LYS A 126 -17.05 -55.58 -13.19
CA LYS A 126 -17.02 -56.11 -14.58
C LYS A 126 -15.62 -56.41 -15.10
N VAL A 127 -14.58 -56.01 -14.38
CA VAL A 127 -13.17 -56.12 -14.79
C VAL A 127 -12.40 -56.84 -13.69
N SER A 128 -11.41 -57.67 -14.06
CA SER A 128 -10.54 -58.33 -13.08
C SER A 128 -9.77 -57.29 -12.24
N GLU A 129 -9.39 -57.65 -11.02
CA GLU A 129 -8.64 -56.74 -10.13
C GLU A 129 -7.35 -56.22 -10.78
N GLU A 130 -6.61 -57.09 -11.47
CA GLU A 130 -5.42 -56.73 -12.21
C GLU A 130 -5.71 -55.78 -13.39
N GLY A 131 -6.87 -55.94 -14.05
CA GLY A 131 -7.34 -55.03 -15.09
C GLY A 131 -7.73 -53.65 -14.55
N MET A 132 -8.35 -53.60 -13.37
CA MET A 132 -8.69 -52.34 -12.69
C MET A 132 -7.44 -51.57 -12.26
N GLU A 133 -6.47 -52.27 -11.66
CA GLU A 133 -5.18 -51.66 -11.32
C GLU A 133 -4.51 -51.06 -12.56
N LYS A 134 -4.51 -51.80 -13.68
CA LYS A 134 -3.91 -51.36 -14.93
C LYS A 134 -4.57 -50.09 -15.47
N GLU A 135 -5.90 -50.00 -15.45
CA GLU A 135 -6.61 -48.81 -15.94
C GLU A 135 -6.43 -47.59 -15.02
N ILE A 136 -6.47 -47.79 -13.69
CA ILE A 136 -6.19 -46.71 -12.74
C ILE A 136 -4.75 -46.19 -12.92
N SER A 137 -3.76 -47.08 -13.02
CA SER A 137 -2.37 -46.69 -13.24
C SER A 137 -2.19 -45.93 -14.56
N LYS A 138 -2.84 -46.37 -15.64
CA LYS A 138 -2.80 -45.67 -16.94
C LYS A 138 -3.41 -44.27 -16.86
N ALA A 139 -4.56 -44.12 -16.21
CA ALA A 139 -5.22 -42.83 -16.06
C ALA A 139 -4.36 -41.84 -15.26
N ILE A 140 -3.68 -42.31 -14.21
CA ILE A 140 -2.75 -41.51 -13.40
C ILE A 140 -1.54 -41.07 -14.23
N VAL A 141 -0.88 -42.00 -14.95
CA VAL A 141 0.25 -41.66 -15.84
C VAL A 141 -0.16 -40.60 -16.85
N LYS A 142 -1.36 -40.71 -17.40
CA LYS A 142 -1.86 -39.79 -18.42
C LYS A 142 -2.15 -38.39 -17.88
N ALA A 143 -2.80 -38.31 -16.72
CA ALA A 143 -3.01 -37.04 -16.03
C ALA A 143 -1.67 -36.39 -15.65
N HIS A 144 -0.67 -37.20 -15.27
CA HIS A 144 0.67 -36.74 -14.92
C HIS A 144 1.43 -36.21 -16.14
N ASP A 145 1.39 -36.92 -17.28
CA ASP A 145 1.97 -36.47 -18.54
C ASP A 145 1.36 -35.13 -19.00
N ALA A 146 0.08 -34.88 -18.69
CA ALA A 146 -0.59 -33.63 -18.96
C ALA A 146 -0.24 -32.50 -17.96
N GLY A 147 0.63 -32.76 -16.98
CA GLY A 147 1.05 -31.81 -15.95
C GLY A 147 -0.05 -31.44 -14.98
N ALA A 148 -1.02 -32.32 -14.75
CA ALA A 148 -2.12 -32.07 -13.82
C ALA A 148 -1.77 -32.50 -12.38
N GLU A 149 -2.33 -31.77 -11.41
CA GLU A 149 -2.42 -32.23 -10.02
C GLU A 149 -3.43 -33.38 -9.92
N ILE A 150 -3.05 -34.48 -9.27
CA ILE A 150 -3.84 -35.71 -9.23
C ILE A 150 -4.31 -35.99 -7.81
N ASN A 151 -5.63 -35.99 -7.62
CA ASN A 151 -6.27 -36.33 -6.35
C ASN A 151 -7.11 -37.60 -6.51
N ILE A 152 -7.12 -38.48 -5.51
CA ILE A 152 -7.89 -39.73 -5.55
C ILE A 152 -8.71 -39.86 -4.28
N ALA A 153 -10.00 -40.16 -4.43
CA ALA A 153 -10.90 -40.56 -3.37
C ALA A 153 -11.47 -41.94 -3.71
N ALA A 154 -11.29 -42.93 -2.84
CA ALA A 154 -11.74 -44.30 -3.08
C ALA A 154 -12.47 -44.91 -1.87
N GLN A 155 -13.39 -45.83 -2.13
CA GLN A 155 -14.24 -46.44 -1.11
C GLN A 155 -14.17 -47.97 -1.04
N ASP A 156 -14.28 -48.53 0.16
CA ASP A 156 -14.39 -49.97 0.42
C ASP A 156 -13.31 -50.80 -0.30
N ALA A 157 -13.70 -51.78 -1.12
CA ALA A 157 -12.77 -52.65 -1.85
C ALA A 157 -11.93 -51.89 -2.90
N SER A 158 -12.44 -50.77 -3.43
CA SER A 158 -11.71 -49.98 -4.43
C SER A 158 -10.47 -49.30 -3.87
N GLY A 159 -10.43 -49.02 -2.56
CA GLY A 159 -9.27 -48.44 -1.90
C GLY A 159 -8.02 -49.33 -1.96
N VAL A 160 -8.20 -50.65 -1.83
CA VAL A 160 -7.09 -51.63 -1.96
C VAL A 160 -6.55 -51.63 -3.38
N THR A 161 -7.43 -51.63 -4.37
CA THR A 161 -7.06 -51.59 -5.80
C THR A 161 -6.32 -50.31 -6.16
N VAL A 162 -6.74 -49.15 -5.63
CA VAL A 162 -6.04 -47.87 -5.81
C VAL A 162 -4.63 -47.90 -5.24
N LEU A 163 -4.46 -48.43 -4.02
CA LEU A 163 -3.12 -48.53 -3.41
C LEU A 163 -2.21 -49.47 -4.19
N LYS A 164 -2.73 -50.60 -4.70
CA LYS A 164 -1.97 -51.50 -5.58
C LYS A 164 -1.58 -50.82 -6.91
N ALA A 165 -2.47 -50.03 -7.48
CA ALA A 165 -2.21 -49.25 -8.69
C ALA A 165 -1.14 -48.17 -8.48
N LEU A 166 -1.18 -47.45 -7.35
CA LEU A 166 -0.17 -46.46 -6.98
C LEU A 166 1.19 -47.12 -6.71
N LYS A 167 1.20 -48.27 -6.03
CA LYS A 167 2.42 -49.04 -5.79
C LYS A 167 3.10 -49.50 -7.09
N LYS A 168 2.32 -49.88 -8.11
CA LYS A 168 2.88 -50.20 -9.44
C LYS A 168 3.56 -48.99 -10.12
N LEU A 169 3.24 -47.77 -9.70
CA LEU A 169 3.83 -46.54 -10.20
C LEU A 169 5.01 -46.04 -9.34
N GLU A 170 5.27 -46.64 -8.18
CA GLU A 170 6.42 -46.29 -7.34
C GLU A 170 7.74 -46.53 -8.09
N GLY A 171 8.58 -45.49 -8.16
CA GLY A 171 9.86 -45.54 -8.88
C GLY A 171 9.76 -45.28 -10.38
N VAL A 172 8.57 -45.07 -10.93
CA VAL A 172 8.39 -44.61 -12.32
C VAL A 172 8.63 -43.10 -12.37
N GLU A 173 9.65 -42.68 -13.12
CA GLU A 173 9.98 -41.26 -13.33
C GLU A 173 9.72 -40.87 -14.80
N ARG A 174 9.11 -39.69 -14.99
CA ARG A 174 8.93 -39.07 -16.30
C ARG A 174 9.36 -37.62 -16.23
N GLY A 175 10.29 -37.22 -17.10
CA GLY A 175 10.85 -35.87 -17.10
C GLY A 175 11.56 -35.47 -15.78
N GLY A 176 12.06 -36.44 -15.02
CA GLY A 176 12.70 -36.21 -13.71
C GLY A 176 11.72 -36.04 -12.53
N VAL A 177 10.42 -36.23 -12.76
CA VAL A 177 9.38 -36.17 -11.72
C VAL A 177 8.79 -37.57 -11.50
N LYS A 178 8.55 -37.93 -10.25
CA LYS A 178 7.92 -39.21 -9.88
C LYS A 178 6.43 -39.19 -10.24
N VAL A 179 5.96 -40.25 -10.88
CA VAL A 179 4.56 -40.43 -11.21
C VAL A 179 3.81 -40.91 -9.96
N GLY A 180 2.73 -40.21 -9.59
CA GLY A 180 1.94 -40.53 -8.39
C GLY A 180 0.73 -39.62 -8.22
N ALA A 181 0.02 -39.78 -7.10
CA ALA A 181 -1.06 -38.89 -6.70
C ALA A 181 -0.56 -37.89 -5.65
N ASN A 182 -1.05 -36.65 -5.72
CA ASN A 182 -0.78 -35.58 -4.76
C ASN A 182 -1.53 -35.81 -3.44
N LYS A 183 -2.76 -36.35 -3.53
CA LYS A 183 -3.62 -36.61 -2.37
C LYS A 183 -4.43 -37.88 -2.58
N VAL A 184 -4.49 -38.73 -1.55
CA VAL A 184 -5.29 -39.97 -1.57
C VAL A 184 -6.15 -40.06 -0.31
N ILE A 185 -7.46 -40.19 -0.51
CA ILE A 185 -8.46 -40.31 0.55
C ILE A 185 -9.13 -41.68 0.41
N LEU A 186 -9.10 -42.48 1.47
CA LEU A 186 -9.75 -43.79 1.51
C LEU A 186 -10.85 -43.80 2.58
N ALA A 187 -12.06 -44.21 2.22
CA ALA A 187 -13.19 -44.31 3.15
C ALA A 187 -13.82 -45.72 3.13
N GLY A 188 -14.13 -46.29 4.29
CA GLY A 188 -14.79 -47.61 4.40
C GLY A 188 -13.90 -48.84 4.10
N THR A 189 -12.64 -48.66 3.71
CA THR A 189 -11.72 -49.78 3.47
C THR A 189 -11.26 -50.43 4.77
N SER A 190 -11.64 -51.70 5.00
CA SER A 190 -11.32 -52.39 6.26
C SER A 190 -9.82 -52.74 6.41
N TRP A 191 -9.31 -52.58 7.63
CA TRP A 191 -7.90 -52.83 7.98
C TRP A 191 -7.37 -54.24 7.64
N PRO A 192 -8.15 -55.33 7.83
CA PRO A 192 -7.72 -56.67 7.41
C PRO A 192 -7.45 -56.78 5.90
N LYS A 193 -8.22 -56.05 5.08
CA LYS A 193 -8.00 -56.01 3.62
C LYS A 193 -6.76 -55.20 3.26
N LEU A 194 -6.49 -54.10 3.97
CA LEU A 194 -5.26 -53.31 3.79
C LEU A 194 -4.00 -54.12 4.12
N LYS A 195 -4.03 -54.98 5.16
CA LYS A 195 -2.93 -55.87 5.51
C LYS A 195 -2.55 -56.91 4.43
N THR A 196 -3.42 -57.15 3.44
CA THR A 196 -3.10 -58.07 2.33
C THR A 196 -2.10 -57.47 1.33
N ILE A 197 -1.78 -56.18 1.45
CA ILE A 197 -0.75 -55.52 0.65
C ILE A 197 0.61 -55.72 1.33
N PRO A 198 1.57 -56.47 0.75
CA PRO A 198 2.78 -56.95 1.45
C PRO A 198 3.83 -55.88 1.87
N SER A 199 3.50 -54.60 1.99
CA SER A 199 4.48 -53.56 2.35
C SER A 199 3.91 -52.27 2.96
N LEU A 200 2.70 -52.28 3.53
CA LEU A 200 2.15 -51.08 4.20
C LEU A 200 2.98 -50.62 5.42
N SER A 201 3.85 -51.49 5.94
CA SER A 201 4.86 -51.16 6.97
C SER A 201 6.03 -50.29 6.47
N ALA A 202 6.18 -50.09 5.15
CA ALA A 202 7.26 -49.30 4.55
C ALA A 202 6.82 -47.88 4.13
N TYR A 203 5.57 -47.49 4.36
CA TYR A 203 5.09 -46.13 4.09
C TYR A 203 5.50 -45.19 5.24
N ASP A 204 6.32 -44.20 4.93
CA ASP A 204 6.67 -43.12 5.85
C ASP A 204 5.60 -42.03 5.81
N PHE A 205 4.65 -42.11 6.74
CA PHE A 205 3.52 -41.18 6.88
C PHE A 205 3.92 -39.77 7.36
N SER A 206 5.21 -39.52 7.60
CA SER A 206 5.72 -38.21 8.05
C SER A 206 6.11 -37.25 6.90
N LYS A 207 6.05 -37.69 5.63
CA LYS A 207 6.39 -36.86 4.45
C LYS A 207 5.14 -36.19 3.83
N PRO A 208 5.17 -34.86 3.55
CA PRO A 208 3.99 -34.11 3.07
C PRO A 208 3.36 -34.61 1.76
N GLY A 209 4.13 -35.29 0.89
CA GLY A 209 3.64 -35.83 -0.38
C GLY A 209 2.96 -37.20 -0.29
N ASN A 210 2.89 -37.81 0.89
CA ASN A 210 2.35 -39.17 1.11
C ASN A 210 1.21 -39.17 2.14
N ILE A 211 0.39 -38.12 2.17
CA ILE A 211 -0.75 -38.05 3.10
C ILE A 211 -1.84 -39.01 2.61
N ILE A 212 -1.91 -40.18 3.24
CA ILE A 212 -3.10 -41.03 3.25
C ILE A 212 -3.93 -40.58 4.44
N GLU A 213 -4.91 -39.72 4.23
CA GLU A 213 -5.93 -39.45 5.26
C GLU A 213 -6.90 -40.64 5.30
N LEU A 214 -6.75 -41.49 6.32
CA LEU A 214 -7.73 -42.52 6.65
C LEU A 214 -8.85 -41.88 7.47
N ALA A 215 -9.84 -41.33 6.77
CA ALA A 215 -11.06 -40.85 7.39
C ALA A 215 -12.07 -42.02 7.46
N ASN A 216 -12.09 -42.73 8.59
CA ASN A 216 -13.21 -43.62 8.91
C ASN A 216 -14.41 -42.75 9.34
N ILE A 217 -15.18 -42.26 8.38
CA ILE A 217 -16.40 -41.48 8.65
C ILE A 217 -17.54 -42.47 8.87
N TRP A 218 -17.88 -42.73 10.13
CA TRP A 218 -19.16 -43.34 10.52
C TRP A 218 -19.87 -42.36 11.44
N VAL A 219 -20.98 -41.76 10.97
CA VAL A 219 -21.82 -40.85 11.76
C VAL A 219 -23.22 -41.45 11.85
N PRO A 220 -23.80 -41.62 13.05
CA PRO A 220 -25.15 -42.16 13.22
C PRO A 220 -26.18 -41.25 12.55
N ARG A 221 -27.11 -41.87 11.79
CA ARG A 221 -28.15 -41.18 11.02
C ARG A 221 -29.05 -40.27 11.88
N GLU A 222 -29.25 -40.63 13.14
CA GLU A 222 -30.12 -39.92 14.09
C GLU A 222 -29.41 -38.73 14.76
N GLU A 223 -28.08 -38.78 14.86
CA GLU A 223 -27.29 -37.70 15.46
C GLU A 223 -26.98 -36.57 14.46
N PHE A 224 -26.85 -36.91 13.17
CA PHE A 224 -26.66 -35.92 12.10
C PHE A 224 -27.92 -35.08 11.83
N ILE A 225 -29.11 -35.68 11.98
CA ILE A 225 -30.40 -35.03 11.70
C ILE A 225 -30.84 -34.12 12.87
N SER A 226 -30.43 -34.42 14.11
CA SER A 226 -30.88 -33.68 15.30
C SER A 226 -30.08 -32.42 15.62
N LYS A 227 -28.86 -32.24 15.10
CA LYS A 227 -27.95 -31.14 15.51
C LYS A 227 -27.56 -30.13 14.43
N THR A 228 -28.07 -30.23 13.20
CA THR A 228 -27.62 -29.35 12.11
C THR A 228 -28.76 -28.55 11.47
N ALA A 229 -28.73 -27.24 11.74
CA ALA A 229 -29.54 -26.14 11.20
C ALA A 229 -31.00 -26.03 11.67
N LEU A 230 -31.26 -24.99 12.49
CA LEU A 230 -32.57 -24.35 12.61
C LEU A 230 -32.71 -23.35 11.45
N LEU A 231 -33.79 -23.46 10.68
CA LEU A 231 -34.09 -22.53 9.60
C LEU A 231 -35.08 -21.49 10.11
N HIS A 232 -34.66 -20.23 10.14
CA HIS A 232 -35.51 -19.07 10.34
C HIS A 232 -36.13 -18.69 8.99
N VAL A 233 -37.44 -18.84 8.86
CA VAL A 233 -38.16 -18.49 7.63
C VAL A 233 -39.12 -17.35 7.92
N ARG A 234 -38.94 -16.22 7.22
CA ARG A 234 -39.88 -15.08 7.21
C ARG A 234 -40.74 -15.14 5.96
N TYR A 235 -42.05 -15.25 6.12
CA TYR A 235 -43.02 -15.29 5.03
C TYR A 235 -43.35 -13.87 4.52
N GLN A 236 -43.89 -13.76 3.30
CA GLN A 236 -44.17 -12.46 2.67
C GLN A 236 -45.22 -11.60 3.41
N ASP A 237 -45.99 -12.20 4.32
CA ASP A 237 -46.92 -11.51 5.22
C ASP A 237 -46.26 -10.99 6.52
N GLY A 238 -44.95 -11.23 6.69
CA GLY A 238 -44.16 -10.77 7.83
C GLY A 238 -44.08 -11.77 8.99
N THR A 239 -44.70 -12.94 8.90
CA THR A 239 -44.59 -13.96 9.95
C THR A 239 -43.22 -14.67 9.94
N GLU A 240 -42.64 -14.88 11.12
CA GLU A 240 -41.36 -15.60 11.30
C GLU A 240 -41.58 -16.90 12.06
N LYS A 241 -40.97 -17.98 11.57
CA LYS A 241 -41.02 -19.29 12.22
C LYS A 241 -39.63 -19.95 12.22
N GLU A 242 -39.21 -20.45 13.38
CA GLU A 242 -38.09 -21.39 13.50
C GLU A 242 -38.62 -22.79 13.23
N THR A 243 -37.97 -23.52 12.33
CA THR A 243 -38.30 -24.94 12.08
C THR A 243 -37.01 -25.75 11.99
N ALA A 244 -36.98 -26.89 12.69
CA ALA A 244 -35.89 -27.84 12.59
C ALA A 244 -35.95 -28.56 11.23
N VAL A 245 -34.81 -28.76 10.58
CA VAL A 245 -34.73 -29.46 9.28
C VAL A 245 -35.34 -30.87 9.35
N ALA A 246 -35.36 -31.49 10.53
CA ALA A 246 -36.00 -32.77 10.81
C ALA A 246 -37.54 -32.76 10.61
N ASP A 247 -38.21 -31.67 11.00
CA ASP A 247 -39.68 -31.55 10.90
C ASP A 247 -40.12 -31.36 9.44
N LEU A 248 -39.34 -30.59 8.67
CA LEU A 248 -39.48 -30.47 7.22
C LEU A 248 -39.38 -31.86 6.55
N TRP A 249 -38.44 -32.69 6.99
CA TRP A 249 -38.21 -34.02 6.43
C TRP A 249 -39.37 -35.01 6.67
N SER A 250 -40.13 -34.83 7.75
CA SER A 250 -41.33 -35.63 8.03
C SER A 250 -42.49 -35.27 7.09
N GLU A 251 -42.65 -33.99 6.71
CA GLU A 251 -43.61 -33.53 5.69
C GLU A 251 -43.19 -33.91 4.25
N PHE A 252 -41.89 -34.14 4.01
CA PHE A 252 -41.35 -34.58 2.70
C PHE A 252 -41.69 -36.04 2.35
N ARG A 253 -42.15 -36.86 3.31
CA ARG A 253 -42.41 -38.29 3.10
C ARG A 253 -43.78 -38.63 2.51
N THR A 254 -44.77 -37.74 2.59
CA THR A 254 -46.18 -38.18 2.50
C THR A 254 -46.92 -37.92 1.19
N GLU A 255 -46.40 -37.22 0.19
CA GLU A 255 -47.08 -37.14 -1.13
C GLU A 255 -46.10 -37.10 -2.32
N GLY A 256 -46.47 -37.77 -3.41
CA GLY A 256 -45.70 -37.98 -4.65
C GLY A 256 -45.30 -36.73 -5.46
N GLY A 257 -45.29 -35.55 -4.83
CA GLY A 257 -44.84 -34.27 -5.40
C GLY A 257 -43.37 -33.93 -5.10
N MET A 258 -42.54 -34.92 -4.74
CA MET A 258 -41.13 -34.74 -4.38
C MET A 258 -40.36 -33.94 -5.45
N ILE A 259 -40.58 -34.24 -6.73
CA ILE A 259 -39.90 -33.58 -7.85
C ILE A 259 -40.33 -32.12 -8.00
N GLU A 260 -41.63 -31.83 -7.88
CA GLU A 260 -42.16 -30.49 -8.14
C GLU A 260 -41.85 -29.50 -7.00
N LYS A 261 -41.87 -29.99 -5.75
CA LYS A 261 -41.43 -29.22 -4.58
C LYS A 261 -39.91 -29.00 -4.57
N LEU A 262 -39.09 -29.99 -4.92
CA LEU A 262 -37.63 -29.81 -5.09
C LEU A 262 -37.33 -28.80 -6.20
N CYS A 263 -38.00 -28.90 -7.37
CA CYS A 263 -37.82 -27.96 -8.45
C CYS A 263 -38.20 -26.52 -8.06
N ARG A 264 -39.22 -26.35 -7.20
CA ARG A 264 -39.62 -25.03 -6.69
C ARG A 264 -38.58 -24.45 -5.74
N LEU A 265 -38.06 -25.27 -4.82
CA LEU A 265 -36.96 -24.88 -3.92
C LEU A 265 -35.71 -24.52 -4.73
N VAL A 266 -35.30 -25.35 -5.68
CA VAL A 266 -34.15 -25.10 -6.56
C VAL A 266 -34.33 -23.80 -7.36
N ARG A 267 -35.55 -23.49 -7.84
CA ARG A 267 -35.85 -22.21 -8.50
C ARG A 267 -35.73 -21.03 -7.54
N GLN A 268 -36.25 -21.14 -6.30
CA GLN A 268 -36.16 -20.11 -5.28
C GLN A 268 -34.71 -19.85 -4.84
N PHE A 269 -33.92 -20.91 -4.62
CA PHE A 269 -32.49 -20.79 -4.36
C PHE A 269 -31.74 -20.22 -5.56
N ALA A 270 -32.07 -20.61 -6.79
CA ALA A 270 -31.48 -20.02 -7.99
C ALA A 270 -31.77 -18.51 -8.12
N THR A 271 -32.98 -18.07 -7.75
CA THR A 271 -33.33 -16.64 -7.73
C THR A 271 -32.61 -15.90 -6.60
N MET A 272 -32.49 -16.51 -5.42
CA MET A 272 -31.73 -15.96 -4.30
C MET A 272 -30.24 -15.84 -4.63
N ILE A 273 -29.64 -16.86 -5.27
CA ILE A 273 -28.25 -16.85 -5.73
C ILE A 273 -28.03 -15.81 -6.82
N ALA A 274 -28.96 -15.68 -7.78
CA ALA A 274 -28.91 -14.62 -8.79
C ALA A 274 -28.93 -13.23 -8.13
N SER A 275 -29.76 -13.06 -7.09
CA SER A 275 -29.83 -11.83 -6.30
C SER A 275 -28.54 -11.56 -5.52
N MET A 276 -27.97 -12.57 -4.85
CA MET A 276 -26.70 -12.45 -4.12
C MET A 276 -25.51 -12.16 -5.05
N ARG A 277 -25.44 -12.80 -6.23
CA ARG A 277 -24.44 -12.47 -7.26
C ARG A 277 -24.56 -11.03 -7.73
N GLN A 278 -25.79 -10.55 -7.92
CA GLN A 278 -26.03 -9.17 -8.28
C GLN A 278 -25.61 -8.20 -7.17
N VAL A 279 -25.78 -8.56 -5.89
CA VAL A 279 -25.31 -7.76 -4.75
C VAL A 279 -23.77 -7.74 -4.67
N ILE A 280 -23.10 -8.89 -4.80
CA ILE A 280 -21.62 -8.97 -4.79
C ILE A 280 -21.04 -8.18 -5.97
N SER A 281 -21.58 -8.37 -7.17
CA SER A 281 -21.15 -7.62 -8.36
C SER A 281 -21.35 -6.10 -8.19
N LYS A 282 -22.47 -5.68 -7.58
CA LYS A 282 -22.70 -4.26 -7.25
C LYS A 282 -21.72 -3.75 -6.19
N GLN A 283 -21.38 -4.54 -5.19
CA GLN A 283 -20.38 -4.17 -4.17
C GLN A 283 -18.98 -4.04 -4.78
N GLU A 284 -18.55 -5.00 -5.60
CA GLU A 284 -17.27 -4.91 -6.33
C GLU A 284 -17.22 -3.70 -7.24
N GLN A 285 -18.31 -3.40 -7.94
CA GLN A 285 -18.40 -2.23 -8.82
C GLN A 285 -18.38 -0.92 -8.01
N ALA A 286 -19.10 -0.86 -6.89
CA ALA A 286 -19.05 0.29 -5.98
C ALA A 286 -17.65 0.51 -5.40
N LEU A 287 -16.94 -0.56 -5.01
CA LEU A 287 -15.55 -0.48 -4.55
C LEU A 287 -14.62 0.04 -5.64
N LYS A 288 -14.78 -0.43 -6.89
CA LYS A 288 -14.03 0.08 -8.05
C LYS A 288 -14.32 1.56 -8.31
N GLU A 289 -15.58 1.98 -8.19
CA GLU A 289 -15.97 3.39 -8.35
C GLU A 289 -15.40 4.29 -7.24
N ILE A 290 -15.38 3.81 -5.99
CA ILE A 290 -14.75 4.52 -4.86
C ILE A 290 -13.25 4.67 -5.10
N ALA A 291 -12.56 3.58 -5.44
CA ALA A 291 -11.13 3.61 -5.73
C ALA A 291 -10.80 4.52 -6.94
N ALA A 292 -11.63 4.51 -7.97
CA ALA A 292 -11.49 5.40 -9.13
C ALA A 292 -11.68 6.88 -8.75
N LYS A 293 -12.63 7.19 -7.86
CA LYS A 293 -12.84 8.55 -7.33
C LYS A 293 -11.64 9.01 -6.52
N GLU A 294 -11.15 8.19 -5.60
CA GLU A 294 -9.95 8.51 -4.80
C GLU A 294 -8.72 8.72 -5.68
N ALA A 295 -8.53 7.86 -6.69
CA ALA A 295 -7.46 8.03 -7.67
C ALA A 295 -7.61 9.34 -8.46
N ALA A 296 -8.82 9.70 -8.87
CA ALA A 296 -9.08 10.96 -9.56
C ALA A 296 -8.82 12.17 -8.65
N GLU A 297 -9.17 12.10 -7.37
CA GLU A 297 -8.89 13.16 -6.39
C GLU A 297 -7.39 13.36 -6.15
N HIS A 298 -6.64 12.28 -5.98
CA HIS A 298 -5.18 12.33 -5.84
C HIS A 298 -4.51 12.96 -7.08
N ALA A 299 -4.91 12.54 -8.28
CA ALA A 299 -4.43 13.12 -9.53
C ALA A 299 -4.79 14.62 -9.62
N ALA A 300 -6.02 14.99 -9.26
CA ALA A 300 -6.47 16.38 -9.26
C ALA A 300 -5.65 17.27 -8.30
N ARG A 301 -5.28 16.76 -7.12
CA ARG A 301 -4.40 17.44 -6.17
C ARG A 301 -3.01 17.67 -6.75
N ILE A 302 -2.39 16.65 -7.35
CA ILE A 302 -1.08 16.79 -8.00
C ILE A 302 -1.14 17.81 -9.14
N ALA A 303 -2.19 17.76 -9.96
CA ALA A 303 -2.40 18.73 -11.03
C ALA A 303 -2.54 20.17 -10.51
N GLU A 304 -3.21 20.37 -9.38
CA GLU A 304 -3.33 21.68 -8.74
C GLU A 304 -1.97 22.19 -8.22
N GLU A 305 -1.17 21.33 -7.61
CA GLU A 305 0.19 21.67 -7.18
C GLU A 305 1.10 21.99 -8.36
N ALA A 306 0.90 21.33 -9.51
CA ALA A 306 1.58 21.68 -10.75
C ALA A 306 1.20 23.10 -11.19
N ARG A 307 -0.09 23.47 -11.17
CA ARG A 307 -0.53 24.84 -11.50
C ARG A 307 0.10 25.89 -10.57
N LYS A 308 0.21 25.60 -9.27
CA LYS A 308 0.89 26.47 -8.29
C LYS A 308 2.37 26.63 -8.62
N ALA A 309 3.07 25.52 -8.91
CA ALA A 309 4.49 25.53 -9.29
C ALA A 309 4.76 26.31 -10.60
N ARG A 310 3.80 26.29 -11.54
CA ARG A 310 3.87 26.97 -12.84
C ARG A 310 3.87 28.49 -12.78
N ARG A 311 3.24 29.07 -11.75
CA ARG A 311 2.75 30.46 -11.80
C ARG A 311 3.79 31.45 -12.33
N GLY A 312 3.46 32.14 -13.43
CA GLY A 312 4.31 33.14 -14.08
C GLY A 312 5.50 32.60 -14.89
N LYS A 313 5.59 31.28 -15.11
CA LYS A 313 6.74 30.60 -15.74
C LYS A 313 6.34 29.65 -16.89
N ARG A 314 5.13 29.79 -17.42
CA ARG A 314 4.53 28.91 -18.42
C ARG A 314 5.37 28.74 -19.69
N SER A 315 6.06 29.79 -20.11
CA SER A 315 6.88 29.81 -21.34
C SER A 315 8.25 29.12 -21.21
N ARG A 316 8.62 28.62 -20.03
CA ARG A 316 9.90 27.91 -19.88
C ARG A 316 9.80 26.51 -20.50
N PRO A 317 10.82 26.03 -21.25
CA PRO A 317 10.76 24.73 -21.93
C PRO A 317 10.44 23.56 -20.99
N ASP A 318 11.04 23.54 -19.79
CA ASP A 318 10.80 22.49 -18.78
C ASP A 318 9.36 22.48 -18.25
N VAL A 319 8.72 23.64 -18.21
CA VAL A 319 7.32 23.79 -17.76
C VAL A 319 6.35 23.48 -18.89
N ALA A 320 6.63 23.99 -20.10
CA ALA A 320 5.81 23.76 -21.28
C ALA A 320 5.78 22.27 -21.67
N GLY A 321 6.92 21.57 -21.58
CA GLY A 321 6.99 20.13 -21.85
C GLY A 321 6.11 19.31 -20.91
N PHE A 322 6.11 19.63 -19.61
CA PHE A 322 5.22 18.99 -18.64
C PHE A 322 3.75 19.35 -18.89
N GLU A 323 3.43 20.61 -19.20
CA GLU A 323 2.04 21.00 -19.50
C GLU A 323 1.49 20.30 -20.74
N PHE A 324 2.33 20.07 -21.76
CA PHE A 324 1.94 19.36 -22.97
C PHE A 324 1.51 17.91 -22.69
N GLN A 325 2.10 17.26 -21.67
CA GLN A 325 1.79 15.88 -21.26
C GLN A 325 1.19 15.81 -19.85
N VAL A 326 0.45 16.84 -19.42
CA VAL A 326 0.06 17.01 -18.02
C VAL A 326 -0.68 15.81 -17.44
N GLU A 327 -1.60 15.20 -18.19
CA GLU A 327 -2.36 14.03 -17.76
C GLU A 327 -1.43 12.84 -17.48
N ARG A 328 -0.56 12.51 -18.44
CA ARG A 328 0.40 11.41 -18.33
C ARG A 328 1.39 11.63 -17.19
N GLU A 329 1.92 12.84 -17.06
CA GLU A 329 2.89 13.18 -16.01
C GLU A 329 2.26 13.10 -14.62
N VAL A 330 1.03 13.62 -14.46
CA VAL A 330 0.30 13.59 -13.19
C VAL A 330 -0.02 12.16 -12.77
N LEU A 331 -0.55 11.33 -13.68
CA LEU A 331 -0.87 9.93 -13.40
C LEU A 331 0.37 9.09 -13.12
N THR A 332 1.47 9.36 -13.84
CA THR A 332 2.77 8.70 -13.58
C THR A 332 3.30 9.07 -12.19
N LEU A 333 3.33 10.37 -11.87
CA LEU A 333 3.76 10.85 -10.55
C LEU A 333 2.90 10.27 -9.43
N GLN A 334 1.58 10.21 -9.62
CA GLN A 334 0.67 9.61 -8.65
C GLN A 334 1.05 8.16 -8.35
N ARG A 335 1.21 7.33 -9.38
CA ARG A 335 1.57 5.92 -9.22
C ARG A 335 2.93 5.78 -8.54
N GLU A 336 3.92 6.55 -8.96
CA GLU A 336 5.26 6.51 -8.33
C GLU A 336 5.25 6.93 -6.86
N LEU A 337 4.42 7.90 -6.48
CA LEU A 337 4.29 8.34 -5.10
C LEU A 337 3.55 7.30 -4.25
N LEU A 338 2.48 6.70 -4.77
CA LEU A 338 1.72 5.65 -4.08
C LEU A 338 2.55 4.36 -3.91
N ASP A 339 3.30 3.98 -4.93
CA ASP A 339 4.15 2.77 -4.91
C ASP A 339 5.48 2.99 -4.16
N GLY A 340 5.79 4.22 -3.73
CA GLY A 340 7.09 4.57 -3.12
C GLY A 340 8.29 4.55 -4.08
N ARG A 341 8.04 4.47 -5.39
CA ARG A 341 9.04 4.37 -6.47
C ARG A 341 9.53 5.72 -7.01
N TYR A 342 8.97 6.82 -6.54
CA TYR A 342 9.43 8.15 -6.94
C TYR A 342 10.90 8.36 -6.56
N GLU A 343 11.70 8.79 -7.53
CA GLU A 343 13.08 9.25 -7.36
C GLU A 343 13.22 10.68 -7.90
N PRO A 344 13.86 11.60 -7.16
CA PRO A 344 14.09 12.94 -7.66
C PRO A 344 15.03 12.94 -8.87
N GLY A 345 14.72 13.78 -9.86
CA GLY A 345 15.53 13.92 -11.06
C GLY A 345 16.84 14.69 -10.84
N PRO A 346 17.77 14.62 -11.82
CA PRO A 346 19.04 15.31 -11.74
C PRO A 346 18.83 16.83 -11.68
N SER A 347 19.38 17.44 -10.63
CA SER A 347 19.24 18.88 -10.42
C SER A 347 20.25 19.68 -11.24
N ARG A 348 19.81 20.81 -11.80
CA ARG A 348 20.71 21.73 -12.50
C ARG A 348 21.40 22.64 -11.49
N VAL A 349 22.70 22.42 -11.30
CA VAL A 349 23.54 23.21 -10.40
C VAL A 349 24.20 24.36 -11.16
N PHE A 350 24.12 25.57 -10.62
CA PHE A 350 24.77 26.76 -11.20
C PHE A 350 25.15 27.76 -10.11
N GLU A 351 26.25 28.49 -10.33
CA GLU A 351 26.68 29.54 -9.41
C GLU A 351 25.99 30.87 -9.73
N VAL A 352 25.53 31.57 -8.69
CA VAL A 352 25.08 32.96 -8.79
C VAL A 352 25.95 33.85 -7.93
N CYS A 353 26.46 34.92 -8.54
CA CYS A 353 27.33 35.90 -7.92
C CYS A 353 26.65 37.28 -7.88
N GLU A 354 25.82 37.54 -6.86
CA GLU A 354 25.30 38.89 -6.62
C GLU A 354 26.19 39.68 -5.66
N SER A 355 26.40 39.16 -4.45
CA SER A 355 27.28 39.75 -3.43
C SER A 355 28.32 38.76 -2.90
N LYS A 356 28.01 37.47 -2.98
CA LYS A 356 28.87 36.33 -2.67
C LYS A 356 28.51 35.20 -3.61
N LYS A 357 29.47 34.31 -3.89
CA LYS A 357 29.20 33.10 -4.68
C LYS A 357 28.20 32.23 -3.92
N ARG A 358 27.15 31.75 -4.61
CA ARG A 358 26.18 30.80 -4.06
C ARG A 358 25.93 29.72 -5.09
N LEU A 359 26.12 28.47 -4.68
CA LEU A 359 25.75 27.31 -5.47
C LEU A 359 24.24 27.10 -5.37
N ILE A 360 23.51 27.40 -6.45
CA ILE A 360 22.08 27.20 -6.56
C ILE A 360 21.84 25.87 -7.24
N SER A 361 20.89 25.12 -6.70
CA SER A 361 20.39 23.92 -7.33
C SER A 361 18.93 24.09 -7.70
N ALA A 362 18.63 23.91 -8.98
CA ALA A 362 17.28 23.95 -9.49
C ALA A 362 16.85 22.55 -9.90
N VAL A 363 15.88 22.00 -9.17
CA VAL A 363 15.27 20.71 -9.52
C VAL A 363 14.39 20.84 -10.78
N PRO A 364 14.25 19.75 -11.56
CA PRO A 364 13.30 19.64 -12.67
C PRO A 364 11.88 20.08 -12.27
N TYR A 365 11.08 20.50 -13.25
CA TYR A 365 9.72 20.98 -12.97
C TYR A 365 8.84 19.91 -12.30
N ARG A 366 8.98 18.66 -12.74
CA ARG A 366 8.34 17.48 -12.16
C ARG A 366 8.54 17.40 -10.64
N ASP A 367 9.78 17.49 -10.18
CA ASP A 367 10.11 17.45 -8.75
C ASP A 367 9.63 18.71 -8.02
N ARG A 368 9.54 19.87 -8.70
CA ARG A 368 8.91 21.07 -8.11
C ARG A 368 7.44 20.81 -7.80
N VAL A 369 6.72 20.04 -8.62
CA VAL A 369 5.33 19.64 -8.33
C VAL A 369 5.28 18.83 -7.03
N VAL A 370 6.16 17.84 -6.88
CA VAL A 370 6.26 17.02 -5.66
C VAL A 370 6.62 17.87 -4.44
N HIS A 371 7.57 18.80 -4.58
CA HIS A 371 7.94 19.75 -3.52
C HIS A 371 6.77 20.63 -3.09
N HIS A 372 5.95 21.10 -4.04
CA HIS A 372 4.74 21.85 -3.75
C HIS A 372 3.71 21.00 -3.01
N ALA A 373 3.45 19.78 -3.49
CA ALA A 373 2.53 18.84 -2.87
C ALA A 373 2.92 18.49 -1.44
N ILE A 374 4.18 18.11 -1.21
CA ILE A 374 4.63 17.74 0.13
C ILE A 374 4.59 18.93 1.08
N CYS A 375 5.06 20.12 0.66
CA CYS A 375 5.01 21.32 1.50
C CYS A 375 3.57 21.70 1.87
N ASN A 376 2.61 21.56 0.94
CA ASN A 376 1.21 21.85 1.21
C ASN A 376 0.63 20.97 2.33
N VAL A 377 1.14 19.75 2.50
CA VAL A 377 0.74 18.82 3.56
C VAL A 377 1.51 19.05 4.85
N ILE A 378 2.84 19.20 4.79
CA ILE A 378 3.67 19.25 6.00
C ILE A 378 3.75 20.65 6.62
N GLU A 379 3.69 21.73 5.83
CA GLU A 379 3.82 23.12 6.33
C GLU A 379 2.79 23.44 7.43
N PRO A 380 1.49 23.12 7.30
CA PRO A 380 0.50 23.37 8.36
C PRO A 380 0.78 22.64 9.68
N VAL A 381 1.45 21.49 9.63
CA VAL A 381 1.81 20.71 10.83
C VAL A 381 2.88 21.46 11.63
N PHE A 382 3.90 22.01 10.97
CA PHE A 382 4.97 22.74 11.63
C PHE A 382 4.61 24.19 11.95
N GLU A 383 3.86 24.87 11.07
CA GLU A 383 3.50 26.28 11.20
C GLU A 383 2.78 26.59 12.53
N ARG A 384 2.00 25.64 13.06
CA ARG A 384 1.31 25.76 14.35
C ARG A 384 2.24 25.82 15.56
N GLY A 385 3.43 25.23 15.46
CA GLY A 385 4.43 25.25 16.53
C GLY A 385 5.37 26.45 16.46
N PHE A 386 5.63 26.97 15.26
CA PHE A 386 6.60 28.05 15.07
C PHE A 386 6.29 29.30 15.90
N ILE A 387 7.33 29.86 16.54
CA ILE A 387 7.21 31.12 17.25
C ILE A 387 6.67 32.24 16.35
N HIS A 388 5.94 33.20 16.93
CA HIS A 388 5.40 34.32 16.17
C HIS A 388 6.49 35.17 15.50
N ASP A 389 7.64 35.35 16.16
CA ASP A 389 8.69 36.28 15.71
C ASP A 389 9.72 35.65 14.74
N SER A 390 9.35 34.57 14.05
CA SER A 390 10.07 34.04 12.88
C SER A 390 9.35 34.45 11.58
N TYR A 391 10.05 35.14 10.68
CA TYR A 391 9.40 35.91 9.61
C TYR A 391 9.67 35.43 8.17
N ALA A 392 10.64 34.55 7.95
CA ALA A 392 11.05 34.18 6.59
C ALA A 392 10.17 33.07 6.01
N ASN A 393 9.83 33.16 4.72
CA ASN A 393 9.16 32.11 3.94
C ASN A 393 7.86 31.57 4.58
N ARG A 394 7.12 32.42 5.31
CA ARG A 394 5.87 32.06 6.00
C ARG A 394 4.72 32.94 5.51
N LYS A 395 3.52 32.35 5.40
CA LYS A 395 2.31 33.06 4.96
C LYS A 395 1.99 34.19 5.94
N GLY A 396 1.65 35.36 5.39
CA GLY A 396 1.36 36.55 6.19
C GLY A 396 2.56 37.08 7.01
N LYS A 397 3.79 36.61 6.77
CA LYS A 397 5.03 37.16 7.34
C LYS A 397 5.80 37.94 6.26
N GLY A 398 7.11 38.06 6.39
CA GLY A 398 7.98 38.73 5.43
C GLY A 398 8.80 39.89 6.01
N THR A 399 9.63 40.46 5.14
CA THR A 399 10.67 41.44 5.49
C THR A 399 10.11 42.66 6.20
N HIS A 400 9.03 43.24 5.68
CA HIS A 400 8.46 44.48 6.19
C HIS A 400 7.80 44.31 7.57
N LYS A 401 7.14 43.18 7.81
CA LYS A 401 6.58 42.84 9.13
C LYS A 401 7.70 42.62 10.15
N ALA A 402 8.78 41.96 9.76
CA ALA A 402 9.96 41.79 10.62
C ALA A 402 10.60 43.14 10.99
N LEU A 403 10.71 44.07 10.03
CA LEU A 403 11.21 45.42 10.27
C LEU A 403 10.31 46.23 11.21
N ALA A 404 8.99 46.14 11.04
CA ALA A 404 8.03 46.79 11.94
C ALA A 404 8.16 46.25 13.37
N ARG A 405 8.26 44.91 13.52
CA ARG A 405 8.46 44.27 14.82
C ARG A 405 9.79 44.69 15.46
N LEU A 406 10.88 44.70 14.71
CA LEU A 406 12.18 45.15 15.20
C LEU A 406 12.14 46.61 15.66
N THR A 407 11.45 47.47 14.91
CA THR A 407 11.28 48.89 15.29
C THR A 407 10.56 49.01 16.64
N HIS A 408 9.51 48.22 16.85
CA HIS A 408 8.82 48.16 18.13
C HIS A 408 9.75 47.69 19.27
N PHE A 409 10.55 46.64 19.06
CA PHE A 409 11.51 46.18 20.07
C PHE A 409 12.61 47.19 20.38
N CYS A 410 13.11 47.91 19.37
CA CYS A 410 14.13 48.95 19.57
C CYS A 410 13.68 50.06 20.52
N ARG A 411 12.38 50.35 20.59
CA ARG A 411 11.84 51.42 21.47
C ARG A 411 11.99 51.12 22.95
N GLY A 412 11.99 49.85 23.33
CA GLY A 412 12.11 49.41 24.72
C GLY A 412 13.41 48.67 25.00
N ALA A 413 14.48 48.89 24.24
CA ALA A 413 15.76 48.22 24.45
C ALA A 413 16.95 49.15 24.23
N ASP A 414 17.95 49.09 25.11
CA ASP A 414 19.20 49.85 25.00
C ASP A 414 20.26 49.17 24.14
N TYR A 415 20.32 47.84 24.16
CA TYR A 415 21.32 47.06 23.43
C TYR A 415 20.67 46.03 22.51
N ALA A 416 21.37 45.72 21.43
CA ALA A 416 21.03 44.68 20.49
C ALA A 416 22.21 43.73 20.29
N LEU A 417 21.93 42.44 20.22
CA LEU A 417 22.84 41.41 19.76
C LEU A 417 22.39 40.98 18.37
N LYS A 418 23.22 41.26 17.37
CA LYS A 418 23.02 40.76 16.01
C LYS A 418 23.75 39.44 15.85
N CYS A 419 23.10 38.46 15.24
CA CYS A 419 23.67 37.13 14.97
C CYS A 419 23.38 36.70 13.52
N ASP A 420 24.30 35.92 12.96
CA ASP A 420 24.28 35.31 11.61
C ASP A 420 24.98 33.95 11.72
N VAL A 421 24.45 32.90 11.08
CA VAL A 421 25.05 31.56 11.10
C VAL A 421 26.03 31.40 9.94
N VAL A 422 27.20 30.81 10.20
CA VAL A 422 28.20 30.54 9.15
C VAL A 422 27.63 29.55 8.14
N LYS A 423 27.57 29.94 6.86
CA LYS A 423 27.20 29.09 5.72
C LYS A 423 25.96 28.20 5.99
N TYR A 424 24.94 28.75 6.62
CA TYR A 424 23.78 28.01 7.14
C TYR A 424 23.29 26.83 6.27
N PHE A 425 22.92 27.06 5.01
CA PHE A 425 22.43 26.02 4.10
C PHE A 425 23.44 24.91 3.76
N GLU A 426 24.75 25.14 3.90
CA GLU A 426 25.80 24.13 3.76
C GLU A 426 26.05 23.38 5.08
N SER A 427 25.72 23.99 6.22
CA SER A 427 26.01 23.48 7.56
C SER A 427 24.89 22.65 8.20
N VAL A 428 23.65 22.74 7.69
CA VAL A 428 22.52 21.94 8.19
C VAL A 428 22.87 20.45 8.16
N ASP A 429 22.75 19.76 9.29
CA ASP A 429 22.96 18.32 9.37
C ASP A 429 21.70 17.58 8.93
N ARG A 430 21.82 16.68 7.96
CA ARG A 430 20.66 16.03 7.34
C ARG A 430 20.01 15.00 8.28
N GLU A 431 20.82 14.34 9.11
CA GLU A 431 20.31 13.36 10.08
C GLU A 431 19.53 14.06 11.19
N ILE A 432 20.07 15.17 11.72
CA ILE A 432 19.35 16.00 12.70
C ILE A 432 18.05 16.53 12.09
N LEU A 433 18.08 17.01 10.84
CA LEU A 433 16.88 17.50 10.16
C LEU A 433 15.81 16.40 10.03
N LEU A 434 16.19 15.19 9.63
CA LEU A 434 15.26 14.05 9.54
C LEU A 434 14.71 13.67 10.91
N GLY A 435 15.53 13.68 11.96
CA GLY A 435 15.09 13.48 13.34
C GLY A 435 14.07 14.53 13.78
N LEU A 436 14.30 15.81 13.48
CA LEU A 436 13.36 16.90 13.78
C LEU A 436 12.02 16.75 13.03
N LEU A 437 12.06 16.31 11.78
CA LEU A 437 10.86 16.02 11.00
C LEU A 437 10.08 14.83 11.60
N GLY A 438 10.78 13.75 11.96
CA GLY A 438 10.20 12.55 12.57
C GLY A 438 9.53 12.77 13.92
N ARG A 439 9.89 13.84 14.66
CA ARG A 439 9.19 14.19 15.92
C ARG A 439 7.73 14.59 15.73
N ARG A 440 7.34 15.07 14.53
CA ARG A 440 5.96 15.51 14.25
C ARG A 440 5.28 14.74 13.11
N ILE A 441 6.04 14.01 12.30
CA ILE A 441 5.51 13.18 11.21
C ILE A 441 5.75 11.71 11.57
N ALA A 442 4.66 10.96 11.79
CA ALA A 442 4.73 9.53 12.12
C ALA A 442 4.70 8.62 10.88
N ASP A 443 4.20 9.12 9.74
CA ASP A 443 4.08 8.33 8.51
C ASP A 443 5.46 8.03 7.89
N ALA A 444 5.82 6.75 7.87
CA ALA A 444 7.08 6.25 7.36
C ALA A 444 7.24 6.51 5.85
N SER A 445 6.15 6.47 5.09
CA SER A 445 6.20 6.70 3.64
C SER A 445 6.56 8.16 3.31
N THR A 446 5.94 9.11 4.01
CA THR A 446 6.29 10.53 3.96
C THR A 446 7.73 10.78 4.40
N LEU A 447 8.19 10.18 5.50
CA LEU A 447 9.58 10.32 5.95
C LEU A 447 10.57 9.75 4.93
N GLY A 448 10.25 8.63 4.30
CA GLY A 448 11.03 8.05 3.20
C GLY A 448 11.15 9.02 2.02
N LEU A 449 10.05 9.63 1.59
CA LEU A 449 10.06 10.65 0.53
C LEU A 449 10.89 11.88 0.92
N LEU A 450 10.76 12.37 2.15
CA LEU A 450 11.54 13.50 2.66
C LEU A 450 13.04 13.17 2.71
N SER A 451 13.39 11.95 3.10
CA SER A 451 14.77 11.45 3.08
C SER A 451 15.35 11.48 1.66
N LYS A 452 14.62 11.01 0.65
CA LYS A 452 15.05 11.10 -0.77
C LYS A 452 15.27 12.56 -1.21
N ILE A 453 14.36 13.47 -0.84
CA ILE A 453 14.46 14.90 -1.21
C ILE A 453 15.65 15.59 -0.52
N ILE A 454 15.89 15.28 0.77
CA ILE A 454 16.98 15.86 1.57
C ILE A 454 18.33 15.25 1.17
N GLY A 455 18.35 13.96 0.83
CA GLY A 455 19.52 13.17 0.48
C GLY A 455 20.18 13.54 -0.86
N LEU A 456 19.65 14.51 -1.61
CA LEU A 456 20.25 14.95 -2.87
C LEU A 456 21.62 15.62 -2.64
N GLU A 457 22.69 14.83 -2.83
CA GLU A 457 24.09 15.22 -2.67
C GLU A 457 24.58 16.07 -3.87
N GLN A 458 24.09 17.29 -3.95
CA GLN A 458 24.31 18.19 -5.08
C GLN A 458 25.64 18.95 -4.98
N GLY A 459 26.77 18.23 -4.96
CA GLY A 459 28.11 18.81 -4.82
C GLY A 459 28.39 19.41 -3.43
N ARG A 460 27.76 18.85 -2.39
CA ARG A 460 27.83 19.30 -1.00
C ARG A 460 28.58 18.27 -0.15
N PRO A 461 29.15 18.68 1.01
CA PRO A 461 29.78 17.73 1.93
C PRO A 461 28.82 16.58 2.26
N SER A 462 29.34 15.35 2.25
CA SER A 462 28.53 14.16 2.53
C SER A 462 27.84 14.30 3.90
N GLY A 463 26.55 13.96 3.94
CA GLY A 463 25.72 14.08 5.15
C GLY A 463 25.29 15.49 5.56
N ARG A 464 25.78 16.57 4.90
CA ARG A 464 25.46 17.95 5.27
C ARG A 464 24.94 18.83 4.14
N GLY A 465 24.14 19.81 4.54
CA GLY A 465 23.58 20.87 3.73
C GLY A 465 22.28 20.51 2.99
N ILE A 466 21.50 21.54 2.70
CA ILE A 466 20.20 21.48 1.99
C ILE A 466 20.14 22.43 0.77
N PRO A 467 19.58 22.00 -0.39
CA PRO A 467 19.61 22.75 -1.64
C PRO A 467 19.21 24.22 -1.52
N ILE A 468 19.98 25.14 -2.12
CA ILE A 468 19.54 26.53 -2.27
C ILE A 468 18.75 26.62 -3.57
N GLY A 469 17.50 27.08 -3.52
CA GLY A 469 16.65 27.26 -4.71
C GLY A 469 15.39 26.40 -4.74
N ASN A 470 15.29 25.43 -3.82
CA ASN A 470 14.12 24.56 -3.71
C ASN A 470 13.13 25.07 -2.65
N LEU A 471 11.83 24.84 -2.89
CA LEU A 471 10.76 25.22 -1.97
C LEU A 471 10.87 24.49 -0.62
N THR A 472 11.08 23.18 -0.65
CA THR A 472 11.25 22.33 0.54
C THR A 472 12.38 22.81 1.44
N SER A 473 13.51 23.20 0.86
CA SER A 473 14.67 23.69 1.62
C SER A 473 14.39 25.00 2.38
N GLN A 474 13.44 25.82 1.92
CA GLN A 474 13.02 27.01 2.66
C GLN A 474 12.24 26.65 3.93
N LEU A 475 11.38 25.64 3.84
CA LEU A 475 10.63 25.12 4.98
C LEU A 475 11.54 24.39 5.96
N PHE A 476 12.43 23.52 5.46
CA PHE A 476 13.39 22.78 6.28
C PHE A 476 14.31 23.72 7.06
N ALA A 477 14.74 24.83 6.46
CA ALA A 477 15.49 25.88 7.16
C ALA A 477 14.73 26.46 8.36
N ASN A 478 13.42 26.65 8.25
CA ASN A 478 12.62 27.14 9.36
C ASN A 478 12.43 26.07 10.44
N ILE A 479 12.14 24.82 10.05
CA ILE A 479 11.97 23.68 10.96
C ILE A 479 13.25 23.43 11.77
N TYR A 480 14.41 23.44 11.11
CA TYR A 480 15.69 23.15 11.75
C TYR A 480 16.03 24.11 12.90
N LEU A 481 15.64 25.38 12.77
CA LEU A 481 15.89 26.42 13.78
C LEU A 481 14.68 26.66 14.70
N ASP A 482 13.61 25.87 14.58
CA ASP A 482 12.42 26.01 15.44
C ASP A 482 12.74 25.69 16.90
N GLU A 483 13.42 24.57 17.16
CA GLU A 483 13.83 24.21 18.52
C GLU A 483 14.74 25.27 19.15
N PHE A 484 15.65 25.85 18.36
CA PHE A 484 16.49 26.95 18.79
C PHE A 484 15.66 28.21 19.12
N ASP A 485 14.63 28.52 18.34
CA ASP A 485 13.73 29.64 18.62
C ASP A 485 13.03 29.49 19.97
N HIS A 486 12.50 28.30 20.25
CA HIS A 486 11.88 27.97 21.54
C HIS A 486 12.91 28.02 22.68
N PHE A 487 14.13 27.52 22.48
CA PHE A 487 15.22 27.65 23.45
C PHE A 487 15.47 29.13 23.83
N VAL A 488 15.56 30.04 22.85
CA VAL A 488 15.81 31.46 23.11
C VAL A 488 14.62 32.15 23.79
N LYS A 489 13.39 31.88 23.33
CA LYS A 489 12.18 32.55 23.85
C LYS A 489 11.75 32.02 25.21
N GLU A 490 11.78 30.70 25.40
CA GLU A 490 11.15 30.03 26.53
C GLU A 490 12.16 29.66 27.62
N ARG A 491 13.35 29.16 27.24
CA ARG A 491 14.36 28.77 28.23
C ARG A 491 15.26 29.93 28.65
N LEU A 492 15.77 30.71 27.69
CA LEU A 492 16.56 31.92 28.02
C LEU A 492 15.67 33.11 28.45
N GLY A 493 14.37 33.06 28.13
CA GLY A 493 13.40 34.09 28.48
C GLY A 493 13.54 35.40 27.70
N VAL A 494 14.22 35.39 26.53
CA VAL A 494 14.50 36.62 25.77
C VAL A 494 13.25 37.07 25.00
N ARG A 495 12.48 37.98 25.61
CA ARG A 495 11.22 38.47 25.02
C ARG A 495 11.39 39.14 23.66
N ARG A 496 12.44 39.95 23.47
CA ARG A 496 12.68 40.74 22.24
C ARG A 496 13.64 40.03 21.28
N TYR A 497 13.28 38.81 20.91
CA TYR A 497 13.97 38.00 19.90
C TYR A 497 13.14 37.93 18.61
N LEU A 498 13.80 38.04 17.45
CA LEU A 498 13.20 37.79 16.15
C LEU A 498 14.22 37.20 15.16
N ARG A 499 13.72 36.41 14.20
CA ARG A 499 14.53 35.68 13.22
C ARG A 499 14.00 35.81 11.79
N TYR A 500 14.94 35.85 10.83
CA TYR A 500 14.68 35.76 9.40
C TYR A 500 15.68 34.77 8.77
N VAL A 501 15.25 33.52 8.58
CA VAL A 501 16.13 32.38 8.20
C VAL A 501 17.25 32.22 9.23
N ASP A 502 18.50 32.51 8.86
CA ASP A 502 19.72 32.41 9.66
C ASP A 502 20.13 33.75 10.30
N ASP A 503 19.43 34.83 9.94
CA ASP A 503 19.70 36.20 10.38
C ASP A 503 18.74 36.56 11.54
N PHE A 504 19.24 36.65 12.77
CA PHE A 504 18.42 36.94 13.95
C PHE A 504 18.97 38.07 14.82
N VAL A 505 18.10 38.63 15.67
CA VAL A 505 18.38 39.77 16.53
C VAL A 505 17.75 39.53 17.90
N LEU A 506 18.53 39.75 18.95
CA LEU A 506 18.07 39.82 20.33
C LEU A 506 18.22 41.26 20.82
N LEU A 507 17.27 41.77 21.59
CA LEU A 507 17.35 43.09 22.20
C LEU A 507 17.10 43.00 23.70
N HIS A 508 17.86 43.76 24.48
CA HIS A 508 17.76 43.79 25.92
C HIS A 508 18.30 45.11 26.48
N ASP A 509 17.87 45.47 27.69
CA ASP A 509 18.29 46.69 28.38
C ASP A 509 19.65 46.49 29.07
N ASP A 510 19.94 45.26 29.49
CA ASP A 510 21.25 44.87 30.01
C ASP A 510 22.15 44.22 28.94
N LYS A 511 23.34 44.79 28.77
CA LYS A 511 24.41 44.31 27.90
C LYS A 511 25.01 42.98 28.38
N ALA A 512 25.18 42.78 29.67
CA ALA A 512 25.76 41.56 30.23
C ALA A 512 24.86 40.35 29.91
N ARG A 513 23.54 40.49 30.12
CA ARG A 513 22.56 39.49 29.72
C ARG A 513 22.63 39.08 28.25
N LEU A 514 22.95 40.00 27.34
CA LEU A 514 23.15 39.66 25.91
C LEU A 514 24.42 38.85 25.66
N HIS A 515 25.49 39.09 26.43
CA HIS A 515 26.71 38.27 26.35
C HIS A 515 26.49 36.86 26.92
N GLU A 516 25.76 36.74 28.03
CA GLU A 516 25.34 35.44 28.58
C GLU A 516 24.47 34.67 27.57
N ALA A 517 23.44 35.33 27.02
CA ALA A 517 22.57 34.73 26.02
C ALA A 517 23.36 34.30 24.78
N ARG A 518 24.36 35.09 24.34
CA ARG A 518 25.25 34.72 23.25
C ARG A 518 25.98 33.40 23.53
N ALA A 519 26.61 33.27 24.70
CA ALA A 519 27.34 32.04 25.05
C ALA A 519 26.41 30.82 25.11
N ALA A 520 25.24 30.97 25.71
CA ALA A 520 24.24 29.89 25.77
C ALA A 520 23.70 29.50 24.39
N MET A 521 23.46 30.48 23.50
CA MET A 521 23.06 30.23 22.12
C MET A 521 24.17 29.55 21.31
N GLU A 522 25.43 29.94 21.49
CA GLU A 522 26.58 29.28 20.83
C GLU A 522 26.67 27.80 21.23
N ALA A 523 26.50 27.49 22.51
CA ALA A 523 26.46 26.12 23.01
C ALA A 523 25.29 25.30 22.44
N HIS A 524 24.08 25.88 22.40
CA HIS A 524 22.90 25.19 21.85
C HIS A 524 23.00 25.00 20.32
N LEU A 525 23.49 26.00 19.58
CA LEU A 525 23.68 25.85 18.14
C LEU A 525 24.72 24.79 17.80
N ALA A 526 25.73 24.59 18.65
CA ALA A 526 26.71 23.53 18.48
C ALA A 526 26.07 22.13 18.53
N THR A 527 25.02 21.91 19.34
CA THR A 527 24.29 20.61 19.36
C THR A 527 23.51 20.37 18.08
N LEU A 528 23.19 21.44 17.33
CA LEU A 528 22.59 21.37 16.00
C LEU A 528 23.65 21.38 14.88
N GLY A 529 24.94 21.26 15.20
CA GLY A 529 26.03 21.31 14.21
C GLY A 529 26.25 22.69 13.57
N LEU A 530 25.69 23.75 14.14
CA LEU A 530 25.76 25.13 13.62
C LEU A 530 26.75 25.98 14.42
N LYS A 531 27.28 27.03 13.77
CA LYS A 531 28.20 28.00 14.39
C LYS A 531 27.79 29.43 14.08
N LEU A 532 27.85 30.30 15.09
CA LEU A 532 27.68 31.74 14.88
C LEU A 532 28.88 32.33 14.13
N HIS A 533 28.60 33.32 13.29
CA HIS A 533 29.63 34.01 12.52
C HIS A 533 30.39 35.01 13.42
N PRO A 534 31.71 34.82 13.65
CA PRO A 534 32.44 35.61 14.66
C PRO A 534 32.47 37.11 14.32
N GLY A 535 32.69 37.47 13.05
CA GLY A 535 32.74 38.87 12.62
C GLY A 535 31.38 39.57 12.41
N LYS A 536 30.26 38.84 12.46
CA LYS A 536 28.91 39.41 12.29
C LYS A 536 28.07 39.31 13.56
N THR A 537 28.58 38.61 14.56
CA THR A 537 27.93 38.42 15.84
C THR A 537 28.45 39.43 16.84
N GLN A 538 27.64 40.44 17.15
CA GLN A 538 28.09 41.56 17.98
C GLN A 538 26.96 42.14 18.84
N VAL A 539 27.30 42.47 20.09
CA VAL A 539 26.47 43.27 20.99
C VAL A 539 26.80 44.75 20.80
N PHE A 540 25.79 45.59 20.60
CA PHE A 540 25.96 47.03 20.41
C PHE A 540 24.74 47.85 20.86
N PRO A 541 24.91 49.14 21.21
CA PRO A 541 23.77 50.02 21.52
C PRO A 541 22.82 50.18 20.34
N VAL A 542 21.50 50.13 20.61
CA VAL A 542 20.43 50.36 19.64
C VAL A 542 20.52 51.76 19.01
N ALA A 543 21.08 52.73 19.72
CA ALA A 543 21.35 54.08 19.22
C ALA A 543 22.24 54.10 17.95
N ARG A 544 23.10 53.08 17.74
CA ARG A 544 23.89 52.95 16.51
C ARG A 544 23.06 52.46 15.31
N GLY A 545 21.79 52.11 15.51
CA GLY A 545 20.89 51.57 14.51
C GLY A 545 21.16 50.10 14.22
N VAL A 546 20.15 49.25 14.42
CA VAL A 546 20.23 47.80 14.25
C VAL A 546 20.17 47.46 12.76
N PRO A 547 21.23 46.87 12.18
CA PRO A 547 21.30 46.68 10.75
C PRO A 547 20.61 45.34 10.40
N PHE A 548 19.42 45.39 9.80
CA PHE A 548 18.59 44.20 9.56
C PHE A 548 17.84 44.30 8.22
N LEU A 549 17.82 43.20 7.45
CA LEU A 549 17.03 43.05 6.22
C LEU A 549 17.13 44.22 5.21
N GLY A 550 18.32 44.77 5.00
CA GLY A 550 18.56 45.88 4.07
C GLY A 550 18.33 47.28 4.67
N PHE A 551 17.94 47.37 5.94
CA PHE A 551 17.74 48.63 6.66
C PHE A 551 18.71 48.75 7.86
N ARG A 552 18.79 49.96 8.41
CA ARG A 552 19.25 50.27 9.76
C ARG A 552 18.06 50.79 10.53
N VAL A 553 17.67 50.08 11.58
CA VAL A 553 16.48 50.37 12.38
C VAL A 553 16.88 51.08 13.67
N PHE A 554 16.33 52.26 13.88
CA PHE A 554 16.49 53.05 15.10
C PHE A 554 15.18 53.02 15.91
N ARG A 555 15.17 53.67 17.08
CA ARG A 555 13.97 53.79 17.92
C ARG A 555 12.84 54.57 17.24
N THR A 556 13.23 55.63 16.53
CA THR A 556 12.30 56.62 15.96
C THR A 556 12.08 56.46 14.46
N HIS A 557 13.09 55.96 13.73
CA HIS A 557 13.11 55.97 12.28
C HIS A 557 13.89 54.75 11.72
N ARG A 558 13.80 54.53 10.41
CA ARG A 558 14.47 53.46 9.67
C ARG A 558 15.17 54.03 8.44
N LEU A 559 16.45 53.71 8.26
CA LEU A 559 17.22 54.13 7.09
C LEU A 559 17.54 52.93 6.19
N ILE A 560 17.60 53.14 4.87
CA ILE A 560 18.08 52.10 3.94
C ILE A 560 19.60 51.96 4.09
N ARG A 561 20.12 50.72 4.07
CA ARG A 561 21.56 50.49 4.06
C ARG A 561 22.19 51.07 2.78
N LYS A 562 23.32 51.78 2.94
CA LYS A 562 24.07 52.38 1.83
C LYS A 562 24.35 51.39 0.69
N THR A 563 24.74 50.15 1.02
CA THR A 563 25.01 49.10 0.03
C THR A 563 23.77 48.78 -0.81
N SER A 564 22.62 48.56 -0.18
CA SER A 564 21.34 48.32 -0.86
C SER A 564 20.96 49.48 -1.79
N PHE A 565 21.18 50.72 -1.35
CA PHE A 565 20.96 51.91 -2.19
C PHE A 565 21.88 51.94 -3.41
N PHE A 566 23.20 51.76 -3.25
CA PHE A 566 24.13 51.83 -4.37
C PHE A 566 23.92 50.70 -5.39
N HIS A 567 23.60 49.49 -4.92
CA HIS A 567 23.23 48.39 -5.80
C HIS A 567 22.00 48.74 -6.65
N PHE A 568 20.96 49.31 -6.02
CA PHE A 568 19.78 49.74 -6.74
C PHE A 568 20.06 50.88 -7.71
N ARG A 569 20.78 51.94 -7.30
CA ARG A 569 21.12 53.06 -8.18
C ARG A 569 21.87 52.60 -9.44
N ARG A 570 22.81 51.66 -9.29
CA ARG A 570 23.53 51.06 -10.44
C ARG A 570 22.58 50.32 -11.38
N LYS A 571 21.66 49.51 -10.82
CA LYS A 571 20.63 48.80 -11.59
C LYS A 571 19.66 49.77 -12.28
N LEU A 572 19.24 50.82 -11.60
CA LEU A 572 18.34 51.84 -12.14
C LEU A 572 18.98 52.53 -13.35
N ARG A 573 20.24 52.98 -13.24
CA ARG A 573 20.97 53.60 -14.36
C ARG A 573 21.09 52.68 -15.57
N ARG A 574 21.41 51.40 -15.34
CA ARG A 574 21.43 50.39 -16.41
C ARG A 574 20.06 50.24 -17.08
N ASN A 575 19.00 50.16 -16.28
CA ASN A 575 17.63 50.04 -16.80
C ASN A 575 17.19 51.30 -17.56
N ILE A 576 17.59 52.50 -17.13
CA ILE A 576 17.36 53.76 -17.85
C ILE A 576 18.05 53.71 -19.22
N ALA A 577 19.33 53.30 -19.27
CA ALA A 577 20.06 53.19 -20.53
C ALA A 577 19.41 52.18 -21.48
N GLN A 578 18.99 51.00 -20.99
CA GLN A 578 18.29 49.99 -21.79
C GLN A 578 16.92 50.48 -22.27
N TRP A 579 16.18 51.23 -21.43
CA TRP A 579 14.90 51.81 -21.81
C TRP A 579 15.07 52.86 -22.92
N ARG A 580 16.04 53.77 -22.79
CA ARG A 580 16.37 54.78 -23.82
C ARG A 580 16.83 54.16 -25.13
N ALA A 581 17.54 53.03 -25.07
CA ALA A 581 17.96 52.26 -26.24
C ALA A 581 16.84 51.39 -26.85
N GLY A 582 15.60 51.43 -26.34
CA GLY A 582 14.49 50.59 -26.81
C GLY A 582 14.58 49.12 -26.42
N LEU A 583 15.63 48.70 -25.70
CA LEU A 583 15.87 47.31 -25.28
C LEU A 583 15.01 46.87 -24.08
N LEU A 584 14.45 47.82 -23.33
CA LEU A 584 13.60 47.56 -22.17
C LEU A 584 12.24 48.24 -22.34
N ALA A 585 11.17 47.45 -22.40
CA ALA A 585 9.81 47.98 -22.48
C ALA A 585 9.48 48.91 -21.30
N ALA A 586 8.83 50.05 -21.60
CA ALA A 586 8.50 51.08 -20.61
C ALA A 586 7.70 50.53 -19.41
N GLY A 587 6.77 49.60 -19.64
CA GLY A 587 6.02 48.94 -18.57
C GLY A 587 6.92 48.15 -17.61
N ARG A 588 7.92 47.43 -18.13
CA ARG A 588 8.88 46.66 -17.32
C ARG A 588 9.82 47.57 -16.55
N PHE A 589 10.23 48.69 -17.16
CA PHE A 589 11.02 49.74 -16.48
C PHE A 589 10.25 50.32 -15.29
N LYS A 590 9.01 50.79 -15.52
CA LYS A 590 8.13 51.36 -14.48
C LYS A 590 7.90 50.36 -13.34
N ALA A 591 7.62 49.09 -13.65
CA ALA A 591 7.44 48.04 -12.65
C ALA A 591 8.69 47.82 -11.78
N CYS A 592 9.88 47.82 -12.39
CA CYS A 592 11.15 47.68 -11.66
C CYS A 592 11.42 48.86 -10.73
N ALA A 593 11.17 50.10 -11.19
CA ALA A 593 11.34 51.31 -10.38
C ALA A 593 10.32 51.35 -9.23
N ALA A 594 9.04 51.09 -9.53
CA ALA A 594 7.96 51.05 -8.55
C ALA A 594 8.20 50.01 -7.45
N GLY A 595 8.69 48.81 -7.81
CA GLY A 595 8.99 47.76 -6.84
C GLY A 595 10.04 48.17 -5.81
N TRP A 596 11.09 48.87 -6.23
CA TRP A 596 12.07 49.38 -5.28
C TRP A 596 11.55 50.56 -4.47
N VAL A 597 10.79 51.49 -5.09
CA VAL A 597 10.17 52.61 -4.37
C VAL A 597 9.24 52.10 -3.27
N ALA A 598 8.46 51.05 -3.54
CA ALA A 598 7.59 50.39 -2.57
C ALA A 598 8.38 49.68 -1.46
N HIS A 599 9.57 49.12 -1.75
CA HIS A 599 10.43 48.59 -0.71
C HIS A 599 11.05 49.71 0.15
N ALA A 600 11.54 50.77 -0.50
CA ALA A 600 12.20 51.90 0.12
C ALA A 600 11.27 52.76 0.99
N SER A 601 9.97 52.82 0.67
CA SER A 601 8.97 53.55 1.45
C SER A 601 8.78 53.02 2.87
N TRP A 602 9.26 51.81 3.17
CA TRP A 602 9.31 51.28 4.53
C TRP A 602 10.42 51.90 5.39
N GLY A 603 11.28 52.74 4.83
CA GLY A 603 12.20 53.59 5.57
C GLY A 603 11.92 55.08 5.37
N ASP A 604 12.50 55.89 6.24
CA ASP A 604 12.51 57.35 6.22
C ASP A 604 13.42 57.83 5.08
N THR A 605 12.91 57.67 3.86
CA THR A 605 13.69 57.79 2.62
C THR A 605 13.09 58.79 1.64
N TRP A 606 12.17 59.65 2.08
CA TRP A 606 11.48 60.58 1.19
C TRP A 606 12.44 61.43 0.35
N GLY A 607 13.41 62.10 0.99
CA GLY A 607 14.41 62.91 0.27
C GLY A 607 15.27 62.08 -0.67
N LEU A 608 15.65 60.87 -0.27
CA LEU A 608 16.44 59.94 -1.09
C LEU A 608 15.65 59.45 -2.31
N ARG A 609 14.38 59.10 -2.15
CA ARG A 609 13.48 58.70 -3.25
C ARG A 609 13.24 59.86 -4.20
N ARG A 610 12.99 61.07 -3.69
CA ARG A 610 12.81 62.29 -4.50
C ARG A 610 14.02 62.55 -5.38
N ASN A 611 15.23 62.55 -4.80
CA ASN A 611 16.46 62.79 -5.55
C ASN A 611 16.74 61.69 -6.58
N LEU A 612 16.44 60.43 -6.25
CA LEU A 612 16.66 59.31 -7.16
C LEU A 612 15.69 59.31 -8.35
N LEU A 613 14.42 59.67 -8.12
CA LEU A 613 13.43 59.79 -9.18
C LEU A 613 13.67 61.01 -10.08
N ALA A 614 14.35 62.04 -9.57
CA ALA A 614 14.80 63.15 -10.40
C ALA A 614 15.79 62.69 -11.50
N GLU A 615 16.63 61.67 -11.25
CA GLU A 615 17.52 61.08 -12.26
C GLU A 615 16.75 60.42 -13.43
N ILE A 616 15.44 60.20 -13.31
CA ILE A 616 14.59 59.58 -14.34
C ILE A 616 13.98 60.62 -15.28
N ARG A 617 13.85 61.89 -14.84
CA ARG A 617 13.23 62.93 -15.67
C ARG A 617 14.06 63.14 -16.94
N PRO A 618 13.43 63.25 -18.12
CA PRO A 618 14.13 63.73 -19.31
C PRO A 618 14.65 65.15 -19.00
N GLY A 619 15.89 65.42 -19.41
CA GLY A 619 16.38 66.79 -19.52
C GLY A 619 15.70 67.49 -20.69
#